data_AF-A0A377JV13-F1
#
_entry.id   AF-A0A377JV13-F1
#
_cell.length_a   1.000
_cell.length_b   1.000
_cell.length_c   1.000
_cell.angle_alpha   90.00
_cell.angle_beta   90.00
_cell.angle_gamma   90.00
#
_symmetry.space_group_name_H-M   'P 1'
#
loop_
_entity.id
_entity.type
_entity.pdbx_description
1 polymer ?
#
loop_
_entity_poly.entity_id
_entity_poly.type
_entity_poly.pdbx_seq_one_letter_code
_entity_poly.pdbx_strand_id
1 'polypeptide(L)'
;MLYSKRSAFSAFEVLCVIIIVGILAGVGIKYMGHLHHKQCVLRLKAKLASTQNTLSQYYTQAFMKAQIEPAVARQILQTVTLDSTPTCRFSLESNALKATIDSQILYFSIQPSDLSLNPIISCNLSQPLCKEFSDRILDK
;
A
#
# COMPACT_ATOMS: atom_id res chain seq x y z
N MET A 1 -34.69 49.64 27.02
CA MET A 1 -34.18 48.27 27.29
C MET A 1 -34.34 47.45 26.02
N LEU A 2 -33.23 47.21 25.30
CA LEU A 2 -33.23 46.38 24.09
C LEU A 2 -33.22 44.91 24.50
N TYR A 3 -34.39 44.28 24.47
CA TYR A 3 -34.53 42.84 24.65
C TYR A 3 -33.96 42.14 23.40
N SER A 4 -32.74 41.62 23.51
CA SER A 4 -32.15 40.75 22.50
C SER A 4 -32.90 39.41 22.52
N LYS A 5 -33.81 39.21 21.57
CA LYS A 5 -34.34 37.88 21.25
C LYS A 5 -33.20 37.07 20.63
N ARG A 6 -32.36 36.45 21.46
CA ARG A 6 -31.56 35.31 21.00
C ARG A 6 -32.55 34.20 20.68
N SER A 7 -32.67 33.85 19.41
CA SER A 7 -33.31 32.62 18.96
C SER A 7 -32.61 31.46 19.68
N ALA A 8 -33.17 31.01 20.80
CA ALA A 8 -32.74 29.78 21.42
C ALA A 8 -33.10 28.67 20.43
N PHE A 9 -32.10 28.03 19.83
CA PHE A 9 -32.28 26.84 19.03
C PHE A 9 -33.23 25.88 19.76
N SER A 10 -34.30 25.46 19.08
CA SER A 10 -35.23 24.52 19.68
C SER A 10 -34.46 23.23 20.02
N ALA A 11 -34.68 22.66 21.20
CA ALA A 11 -34.04 21.40 21.59
C ALA A 11 -34.25 20.29 20.54
N PHE A 12 -35.38 20.36 19.82
CA PHE A 12 -35.68 19.50 18.67
C PHE A 12 -34.72 19.69 17.49
N GLU A 13 -34.35 20.93 17.18
CA GLU A 13 -33.42 21.24 16.09
C GLU A 13 -32.01 20.71 16.41
N VAL A 14 -31.56 20.89 17.65
CA VAL A 14 -30.28 20.33 18.12
C VAL A 14 -30.29 18.81 18.07
N LEU A 15 -31.39 18.17 18.47
CA LEU A 15 -31.54 16.71 18.43
C LEU A 15 -31.52 16.18 16.99
N CYS A 16 -32.19 16.86 16.06
CA CYS A 16 -32.13 16.54 14.63
C CYS A 16 -30.70 16.65 14.07
N VAL A 17 -29.96 17.71 14.41
CA VAL A 17 -28.57 17.87 13.97
C VAL A 17 -27.68 16.76 14.50
N ILE A 18 -27.81 16.38 15.79
CA ILE A 18 -27.02 15.28 16.37
C ILE A 18 -27.31 13.96 15.65
N ILE A 19 -28.57 13.66 15.34
CA ILE A 19 -28.94 12.44 14.60
C ILE A 19 -28.33 12.46 13.19
N ILE A 20 -28.45 13.57 12.46
CA ILE A 20 -27.91 13.70 11.10
C ILE A 20 -26.38 13.54 11.12
N VAL A 21 -25.69 14.22 12.03
CA VAL A 21 -24.23 14.12 12.18
C VAL A 21 -23.83 12.69 12.57
N GLY A 22 -24.59 12.03 13.45
CA GLY A 22 -24.34 10.64 13.83
C GLY A 22 -24.44 9.67 12.65
N ILE A 23 -25.45 9.81 11.80
CA ILE A 23 -25.62 8.98 10.59
C ILE A 23 -24.48 9.25 9.61
N LEU A 24 -24.18 10.52 9.33
CA LEU A 24 -23.11 10.91 8.41
C LEU A 24 -21.74 10.43 8.88
N ALA A 25 -21.44 10.54 10.17
CA ALA A 25 -20.20 10.05 10.76
C ALA A 25 -20.10 8.52 10.66
N GLY A 26 -21.17 7.79 10.97
CA GLY A 26 -21.20 6.33 10.90
C GLY A 26 -20.94 5.79 9.49
N VAL A 27 -21.52 6.42 8.47
CA VAL A 27 -21.29 6.06 7.06
C VAL A 27 -19.89 6.51 6.60
N GLY A 28 -19.49 7.73 6.97
CA GLY A 28 -18.21 8.32 6.58
C GLY A 28 -17.00 7.50 7.06
N ILE A 29 -17.01 7.03 8.32
CA ILE A 29 -15.91 6.25 8.89
C ILE A 29 -15.69 4.93 8.12
N LYS A 30 -16.79 4.22 7.77
CA LYS A 30 -16.69 2.96 7.01
C LYS A 30 -16.10 3.19 5.61
N TYR A 31 -16.52 4.26 4.94
CA TYR A 31 -16.01 4.58 3.61
C TYR A 31 -14.53 4.98 3.65
N MET A 32 -14.14 5.77 4.65
CA MET A 32 -12.77 6.26 4.81
C MET A 32 -11.76 5.13 5.05
N GLY A 33 -12.16 4.07 5.79
CA GLY A 33 -11.32 2.87 5.96
C GLY A 33 -11.03 2.14 4.65
N HIS A 34 -12.02 2.00 3.77
CA HIS A 34 -11.82 1.36 2.46
C HIS A 34 -10.91 2.19 1.53
N LEU A 35 -11.02 3.52 1.59
CA LEU A 35 -10.13 4.41 0.85
C LEU A 35 -8.69 4.30 1.34
N HIS A 36 -8.47 4.25 2.66
CA HIS A 36 -7.14 4.08 3.24
C HIS A 36 -6.48 2.77 2.77
N HIS A 37 -7.23 1.67 2.77
CA HIS A 37 -6.77 0.37 2.27
C HIS A 37 -6.31 0.45 0.82
N LYS A 38 -7.17 0.96 -0.07
CA LYS A 38 -6.86 1.12 -1.50
C LYS A 38 -5.66 2.03 -1.74
N GLN A 39 -5.56 3.13 -1.00
CA GLN A 39 -4.43 4.04 -1.10
C GLN A 39 -3.14 3.36 -0.66
N CYS A 40 -3.18 2.53 0.39
CA CYS A 40 -2.04 1.74 0.80
C CYS A 40 -1.60 0.75 -0.30
N VAL A 41 -2.55 -0.03 -0.83
CA VAL A 41 -2.27 -0.99 -1.92
C VAL A 41 -1.62 -0.27 -3.11
N LEU A 42 -2.19 0.83 -3.58
CA LEU A 42 -1.66 1.62 -4.69
C LEU A 42 -0.25 2.16 -4.41
N ARG A 43 0.00 2.67 -3.19
CA ARG A 43 1.31 3.17 -2.79
C ARG A 43 2.36 2.06 -2.80
N LEU A 44 2.02 0.90 -2.26
CA LEU A 44 2.91 -0.26 -2.24
C LEU A 44 3.16 -0.79 -3.65
N LYS A 45 2.14 -0.85 -4.52
CA LYS A 45 2.29 -1.18 -5.94
C LYS A 45 3.26 -0.24 -6.64
N ALA A 46 3.08 1.07 -6.49
CA ALA A 46 3.93 2.07 -7.11
C ALA A 46 5.39 1.95 -6.64
N LYS A 47 5.60 1.72 -5.32
CA LYS A 47 6.94 1.45 -4.77
C LYS A 47 7.55 0.20 -5.40
N LEU A 48 6.81 -0.90 -5.45
CA LEU A 48 7.30 -2.15 -6.03
C LEU A 48 7.66 -2.00 -7.51
N ALA A 49 6.80 -1.34 -8.30
CA ALA A 49 7.03 -1.08 -9.71
C ALA A 49 8.26 -0.19 -9.94
N SER A 50 8.43 0.85 -9.11
CA SER A 50 9.61 1.72 -9.15
C SER A 50 10.88 0.92 -8.83
N THR A 51 10.88 0.10 -7.78
CA THR A 51 12.02 -0.76 -7.42
C THR A 51 12.33 -1.76 -8.52
N GLN A 52 11.34 -2.42 -9.12
CA GLN A 52 11.54 -3.35 -10.23
C GLN A 52 12.11 -2.66 -11.47
N ASN A 53 11.70 -1.43 -11.75
CA ASN A 53 12.26 -0.64 -12.85
C ASN A 53 13.74 -0.29 -12.59
N THR A 54 14.06 0.16 -11.38
CA THR A 54 15.45 0.45 -10.97
C THR A 54 16.33 -0.80 -11.01
N LEU A 55 15.81 -1.95 -10.55
CA LEU A 55 16.51 -3.24 -10.67
C LEU A 55 16.75 -3.60 -12.14
N SER A 56 15.72 -3.52 -12.99
CA SER A 56 15.83 -3.84 -14.41
C SER A 56 16.85 -2.95 -15.12
N GLN A 57 16.87 -1.66 -14.79
CA GLN A 57 17.87 -0.72 -15.29
C GLN A 57 19.28 -1.09 -14.82
N TYR A 58 19.45 -1.42 -13.54
CA TYR A 58 20.73 -1.87 -12.98
C TYR A 58 21.24 -3.12 -13.69
N TYR A 59 20.41 -4.17 -13.82
CA TYR A 59 20.82 -5.42 -14.49
C TYR A 59 21.13 -5.20 -15.97
N THR A 60 20.41 -4.31 -16.65
CA THR A 60 20.72 -3.96 -18.04
C THR A 60 22.10 -3.31 -18.15
N GLN A 61 22.42 -2.37 -17.27
CA GLN A 61 23.74 -1.71 -17.24
C GLN A 61 24.86 -2.67 -16.83
N ALA A 62 24.60 -3.51 -15.84
CA ALA A 62 25.54 -4.53 -15.34
C ALA A 62 25.85 -5.57 -16.42
N PHE A 63 24.83 -6.00 -17.18
CA PHE A 63 24.98 -6.89 -18.32
C PHE A 63 25.87 -6.29 -19.41
N MET A 64 25.66 -5.01 -19.77
CA MET A 64 26.51 -4.29 -20.74
C MET A 64 27.96 -4.17 -20.30
N LYS A 65 28.22 -4.14 -18.98
CA LYS A 65 29.56 -4.08 -18.39
C LYS A 65 30.15 -5.46 -18.05
N ALA A 66 29.41 -6.54 -18.30
CA ALA A 66 29.74 -7.91 -17.90
C ALA A 66 30.08 -8.09 -16.40
N GLN A 67 29.56 -7.21 -15.53
CA GLN A 67 29.83 -7.22 -14.10
C GLN A 67 28.52 -6.99 -13.33
N ILE A 68 28.09 -8.01 -12.58
CA ILE A 68 26.92 -7.99 -11.71
C ILE A 68 27.40 -8.01 -10.27
N GLU A 69 26.95 -7.05 -9.47
CA GLU A 69 27.25 -6.93 -8.04
C GLU A 69 25.97 -7.12 -7.23
N PRO A 70 25.74 -8.33 -6.66
CA PRO A 70 24.52 -8.64 -5.90
C PRO A 70 24.28 -7.70 -4.72
N ALA A 71 25.34 -7.11 -4.15
CA ALA A 71 25.24 -6.14 -3.07
C ALA A 71 24.44 -4.88 -3.47
N VAL A 72 24.63 -4.38 -4.69
CA VAL A 72 23.90 -3.21 -5.20
C VAL A 72 22.44 -3.55 -5.43
N ALA A 73 22.15 -4.72 -6.01
CA ALA A 73 20.77 -5.20 -6.17
C ALA A 73 20.05 -5.34 -4.82
N ARG A 74 20.75 -5.84 -3.79
CA ARG A 74 20.23 -5.93 -2.42
C ARG A 74 19.95 -4.56 -1.81
N GLN A 75 20.83 -3.58 -2.06
CA GLN A 75 20.62 -2.20 -1.61
C GLN A 75 19.39 -1.57 -2.30
N ILE A 76 19.22 -1.78 -3.62
CA ILE A 76 18.03 -1.33 -4.35
C ILE A 76 16.77 -1.98 -3.75
N LEU A 77 16.79 -3.28 -3.46
CA LEU A 77 15.67 -3.95 -2.79
C LEU A 77 15.40 -3.38 -1.39
N GLN A 78 16.42 -3.03 -0.61
CA GLN A 78 16.23 -2.42 0.71
C GLN A 78 15.52 -1.06 0.63
N THR A 79 15.67 -0.31 -0.47
CA THR A 79 14.96 0.97 -0.64
C THR A 79 13.45 0.83 -0.59
N VAL A 80 12.90 -0.34 -0.97
CA VAL A 80 11.45 -0.59 -0.92
C VAL A 80 10.90 -0.53 0.51
N THR A 81 11.76 -0.75 1.51
CA THR A 81 11.40 -0.73 2.94
C THR A 81 11.43 0.67 3.56
N LEU A 82 12.00 1.66 2.85
CA LEU A 82 12.05 3.06 3.29
C LEU A 82 10.66 3.68 3.27
N ASP A 83 10.42 4.68 4.13
CA ASP A 83 9.14 5.39 4.28
C ASP A 83 7.94 4.46 4.51
N SER A 84 8.07 3.61 5.51
CA SER A 84 7.10 2.60 5.92
C SER A 84 6.26 3.08 7.10
N THR A 85 4.93 2.96 7.01
CA THR A 85 4.04 3.15 8.16
C THR A 85 3.71 1.78 8.78
N PRO A 86 3.33 1.69 10.07
CA PRO A 86 3.08 0.40 10.73
C PRO A 86 2.03 -0.45 10.00
N THR A 87 1.03 0.18 9.39
CA THR A 87 -0.07 -0.46 8.67
C THR A 87 0.12 -0.52 7.16
N CYS A 88 1.11 0.17 6.59
CA CYS A 88 1.34 0.18 5.14
C CYS A 88 2.84 0.18 4.84
N ARG A 89 3.41 -1.03 4.71
CA ARG A 89 4.86 -1.17 4.58
C ARG A 89 5.30 -2.41 3.85
N PHE A 90 6.51 -2.33 3.32
CA PHE A 90 7.29 -3.50 2.96
C PHE A 90 8.33 -3.81 4.05
N SER A 91 8.56 -5.09 4.27
CA SER A 91 9.69 -5.60 5.02
C SER A 91 10.40 -6.64 4.19
N LEU A 92 11.72 -6.52 4.10
CA LEU A 92 12.56 -7.47 3.38
C LEU A 92 13.02 -8.56 4.35
N GLU A 93 12.66 -9.80 4.04
CA GLU A 93 13.21 -11.00 4.65
C GLU A 93 14.25 -11.60 3.69
N SER A 94 15.11 -12.52 4.15
CA SER A 94 16.32 -12.94 3.43
C SER A 94 16.10 -13.31 1.95
N ASN A 95 14.98 -13.98 1.62
CA ASN A 95 14.60 -14.40 0.27
C ASN A 95 13.16 -14.01 -0.11
N ALA A 96 12.49 -13.19 0.71
CA ALA A 96 11.09 -12.87 0.52
C ALA A 96 10.84 -11.40 0.82
N LEU A 97 9.91 -10.81 0.07
CA LEU A 97 9.42 -9.47 0.34
C LEU A 97 8.03 -9.58 0.95
N LYS A 98 7.84 -9.01 2.13
CA LYS A 98 6.57 -9.04 2.86
C LYS A 98 5.92 -7.66 2.79
N ALA A 99 4.70 -7.59 2.27
CA ALA A 99 3.85 -6.41 2.33
C ALA A 99 2.85 -6.54 3.49
N THR A 100 2.75 -5.51 4.31
CA THR A 100 1.74 -5.38 5.37
C THR A 100 0.77 -4.28 4.96
N ILE A 101 -0.52 -4.63 4.89
CA ILE A 101 -1.62 -3.78 4.45
C ILE A 101 -2.73 -3.88 5.50
N ASP A 102 -2.78 -2.89 6.38
CA ASP A 102 -3.60 -2.85 7.59
C ASP A 102 -3.37 -4.10 8.46
N SER A 103 -4.32 -5.04 8.49
CA SER A 103 -4.22 -6.32 9.21
C SER A 103 -3.82 -7.50 8.33
N GLN A 104 -3.67 -7.29 7.02
CA GLN A 104 -3.36 -8.34 6.06
C GLN A 104 -1.88 -8.34 5.70
N ILE A 105 -1.37 -9.53 5.38
CA ILE A 105 0.03 -9.74 5.02
C ILE A 105 0.07 -10.49 3.68
N LEU A 106 0.87 -9.97 2.77
CA LEU A 106 1.16 -10.59 1.47
C LEU A 106 2.65 -10.90 1.39
N TYR A 107 2.98 -12.13 1.00
CA TYR A 107 4.36 -12.56 0.79
C TYR A 107 4.64 -12.64 -0.71
N PHE A 108 5.77 -12.06 -1.10
CA PHE A 108 6.34 -12.16 -2.43
C PHE A 108 7.61 -12.99 -2.37
N SER A 109 7.70 -13.95 -3.28
CA SER A 109 8.91 -14.72 -3.56
C SER A 109 9.82 -13.91 -4.49
N ILE A 110 11.13 -13.91 -4.20
CA ILE A 110 12.16 -13.28 -5.02
C ILE A 110 13.00 -14.39 -5.63
N GLN A 111 12.99 -14.50 -6.97
CA GLN A 111 13.69 -15.56 -7.68
C GLN A 111 14.52 -14.99 -8.84
N PRO A 112 15.85 -15.19 -8.88
CA PRO A 112 16.64 -16.04 -8.01
C PRO A 112 17.11 -15.32 -6.73
N SER A 113 17.26 -16.06 -5.62
CA SER A 113 17.58 -15.51 -4.29
C SER A 113 19.00 -14.99 -4.15
N ASP A 114 19.90 -15.46 -5.01
CA ASP A 114 21.29 -15.03 -5.10
C ASP A 114 21.45 -13.69 -5.84
N LEU A 115 20.38 -13.19 -6.47
CA LEU A 115 20.37 -11.94 -7.24
C LEU A 115 21.42 -11.95 -8.37
N SER A 116 21.82 -13.13 -8.86
CA SER A 116 22.76 -13.27 -9.98
C SER A 116 22.17 -12.76 -11.29
N LEU A 117 20.85 -12.78 -11.40
CA LEU A 117 20.07 -12.29 -12.53
C LEU A 117 18.94 -11.41 -12.03
N ASN A 118 18.29 -10.67 -12.95
CA ASN A 118 17.15 -9.81 -12.61
C ASN A 118 16.06 -10.63 -11.90
N PRO A 119 15.77 -10.35 -10.62
CA PRO A 119 14.87 -11.18 -9.85
C PRO A 119 13.41 -10.92 -10.25
N ILE A 120 12.68 -12.00 -10.44
CA ILE A 120 11.24 -12.01 -10.56
C ILE A 120 10.67 -11.95 -9.15
N ILE A 121 9.87 -10.92 -8.87
CA ILE A 121 9.13 -10.78 -7.61
C ILE A 121 7.69 -11.19 -7.89
N SER A 122 7.24 -12.30 -7.31
CA SER A 122 5.91 -12.86 -7.57
C SER A 122 5.19 -13.26 -6.28
N CYS A 123 3.86 -13.13 -6.27
CA CYS A 123 3.00 -13.58 -5.17
C CYS A 123 2.06 -14.70 -5.62
N ASN A 124 1.51 -15.45 -4.65
CA ASN A 124 0.57 -16.52 -4.94
C ASN A 124 -0.80 -15.95 -5.35
N LEU A 125 -1.14 -16.06 -6.64
CA LEU A 125 -2.42 -15.60 -7.21
C LEU A 125 -3.67 -16.26 -6.59
N SER A 126 -3.52 -17.34 -5.83
CA SER A 126 -4.61 -17.92 -5.05
C SER A 126 -5.05 -17.01 -3.91
N GLN A 127 -4.19 -16.10 -3.44
CA GLN A 127 -4.52 -15.14 -2.39
C GLN A 127 -5.27 -13.93 -2.98
N PRO A 128 -6.41 -13.52 -2.40
CA PRO A 128 -7.20 -12.41 -2.91
C PRO A 128 -6.42 -11.10 -2.94
N LEU A 129 -5.59 -10.86 -1.92
CA LEU A 129 -4.74 -9.67 -1.84
C LEU A 129 -3.68 -9.64 -2.95
N CYS A 130 -3.16 -10.80 -3.38
CA CYS A 130 -2.25 -10.88 -4.52
C CYS A 130 -2.95 -10.55 -5.84
N LYS A 131 -4.21 -10.97 -6.03
CA LYS A 131 -5.01 -10.61 -7.20
C LYS A 131 -5.25 -9.11 -7.27
N GLU A 132 -5.61 -8.51 -6.12
CA GLU A 132 -5.72 -7.07 -5.99
C GLU A 132 -4.39 -6.36 -6.29
N PHE A 133 -3.26 -6.95 -5.89
CA PHE A 133 -1.92 -6.40 -6.11
C PHE A 133 -1.41 -6.54 -7.56
N SER A 134 -1.82 -7.58 -8.27
CA SER A 134 -1.27 -7.88 -9.60
C SER A 134 -2.01 -7.15 -10.74
N ASP A 135 -3.15 -6.51 -10.47
CA ASP A 135 -4.11 -5.98 -11.48
C ASP A 135 -4.48 -6.97 -12.60
N ARG A 136 -4.04 -8.23 -12.49
CA ARG A 136 -4.47 -9.32 -13.34
C ARG A 136 -5.86 -9.69 -12.88
N ILE A 137 -6.83 -8.98 -13.46
CA ILE A 137 -8.10 -9.57 -13.83
C ILE A 137 -7.71 -10.82 -14.63
N LEU A 138 -7.73 -11.98 -13.97
CA LEU A 138 -7.91 -13.22 -14.70
C LEU A 138 -9.31 -13.11 -15.27
N ASP A 139 -9.41 -12.48 -16.43
CA ASP A 139 -10.57 -12.58 -17.31
C ASP A 139 -10.85 -14.07 -17.46
N LYS A 140 -12.02 -14.45 -16.97
CA LYS A 140 -12.55 -15.81 -17.05
C LYS A 140 -13.28 -15.97 -18.37
#